data_AF-A0A8H3YLG9-F1
#
_entry.id   AF-A0A8H3YLG9-F1
#
_cell.length_a   1.000
_cell.length_b   1.000
_cell.length_c   1.000
_cell.angle_alpha   90.00
_cell.angle_beta   90.00
_cell.angle_gamma   90.00
#
_symmetry.space_group_name_H-M   'P 1'
#
loop_
_entity.id
_entity.type
_entity.pdbx_description
1 polymer ?
#
loop_
_entity_poly.entity_id
_entity_poly.type
_entity_poly.pdbx_seq_one_letter_code
_entity_poly.pdbx_strand_id
1 'polypeptide(L)'
;MATERLRQFTQQLGFTGKTGLEAITTKNADDIVITLAIRTPLTKAGKGGFKDTGLDGIIVKLLKEVNKRSNLDPALVEDICLGN
;
A
#
# COMPACT_ATOMS: atom_id res chain seq x y z
N MET A 1 -4.38 33.34 -36.39
CA MET A 1 -3.01 33.35 -35.84
C MET A 1 -2.96 33.77 -34.36
N ALA A 2 -3.62 34.85 -33.92
CA ALA A 2 -3.62 35.26 -32.51
C ALA A 2 -4.34 34.28 -31.56
N THR A 3 -5.44 33.67 -32.00
CA THR A 3 -6.20 32.65 -31.25
C THR A 3 -5.39 31.38 -30.99
N GLU A 4 -4.56 30.96 -31.94
CA GLU A 4 -3.70 29.78 -31.79
C GLU A 4 -2.60 30.01 -30.75
N ARG A 5 -2.03 31.21 -30.72
CA ARG A 5 -1.01 31.61 -29.73
C ARG A 5 -1.60 31.68 -28.31
N LEU A 6 -2.82 32.20 -28.18
CA LEU A 6 -3.56 32.22 -26.91
C LEU A 6 -3.82 30.80 -26.39
N ARG A 7 -4.22 29.88 -27.27
CA ARG A 7 -4.48 28.47 -26.93
C ARG A 7 -3.22 27.73 -26.49
N GLN A 8 -2.10 27.98 -27.16
CA GLN A 8 -0.80 27.41 -26.80
C GLN A 8 -0.31 27.90 -25.43
N PHE A 9 -0.54 29.19 -25.11
CA PHE A 9 -0.20 29.78 -23.81
C PHE A 9 -1.09 29.23 -22.68
N THR A 10 -2.37 29.01 -22.93
CA THR A 10 -3.29 28.39 -21.94
C THR A 10 -2.95 26.92 -21.66
N GLN A 11 -2.41 26.19 -22.63
CA GLN A 11 -1.91 24.82 -22.43
C GLN A 11 -0.62 24.78 -21.60
N GLN A 12 0.32 25.70 -21.85
CA GLN A 12 1.57 25.79 -21.09
C GLN A 12 1.36 26.20 -19.63
N LEU A 13 0.37 27.05 -19.36
CA LEU A 13 -0.02 27.43 -18.00
C LEU A 13 -0.80 26.34 -17.25
N GLY A 14 -1.03 25.17 -17.85
CA GLY A 14 -1.63 24.01 -17.18
C GLY A 14 -3.12 24.15 -16.85
N PHE A 15 -3.80 25.21 -17.27
CA PHE A 15 -5.23 25.46 -16.95
C PHE A 15 -6.22 24.50 -17.62
N THR A 16 -5.76 23.60 -18.49
CA THR A 16 -6.61 22.71 -19.30
C THR A 16 -6.31 21.22 -19.14
N GLY A 17 -5.37 20.85 -18.25
CA GLY A 17 -5.01 19.47 -17.94
C GLY A 17 -5.34 19.11 -16.49
N LYS A 18 -5.55 17.81 -16.21
CA LYS A 18 -5.59 17.31 -14.84
C LYS A 18 -4.31 17.75 -14.13
N THR A 19 -4.44 18.35 -12.95
CA THR A 19 -3.28 18.70 -12.14
C THR A 19 -2.50 17.43 -11.80
N GLY A 20 -1.19 17.53 -11.55
CA GLY A 20 -0.38 16.36 -11.16
C GLY A 20 -0.95 15.63 -9.93
N LEU A 21 -1.59 16.38 -9.02
CA LEU A 21 -2.30 15.83 -7.86
C LEU A 21 -3.57 15.06 -8.27
N GLU A 22 -4.37 15.59 -9.19
CA GLU A 22 -5.57 14.90 -9.71
C GLU A 22 -5.20 13.63 -10.48
N ALA A 23 -4.07 13.63 -11.18
CA ALA A 23 -3.59 12.45 -11.88
C ALA A 23 -3.25 11.31 -10.90
N ILE A 24 -2.51 11.59 -9.80
CA ILE A 24 -2.11 10.56 -8.82
C ILE A 24 -3.21 10.13 -7.86
N THR A 25 -4.25 10.94 -7.68
CA THR A 25 -5.39 10.63 -6.78
C THR A 25 -6.60 10.03 -7.49
N THR A 26 -6.57 9.98 -8.83
CA THR A 26 -7.59 9.26 -9.61
C THR A 26 -7.53 7.77 -9.26
N LYS A 27 -8.67 7.20 -8.85
CA LYS A 27 -8.79 5.77 -8.52
C LYS A 27 -9.19 4.98 -9.77
N ASN A 28 -8.43 3.97 -10.12
CA ASN A 28 -8.67 3.08 -11.25
C ASN A 28 -8.96 1.65 -10.77
N ALA A 29 -9.58 0.84 -11.62
CA ALA A 29 -9.93 -0.53 -11.28
C ALA A 29 -8.71 -1.47 -11.25
N ASP A 30 -7.62 -1.09 -11.90
CA ASP A 30 -6.34 -1.79 -12.01
C ASP A 30 -5.30 -1.32 -10.99
N ASP A 31 -5.65 -0.39 -10.10
CA ASP A 31 -4.76 0.07 -9.03
C ASP A 31 -4.43 -1.08 -8.06
N ILE A 32 -3.16 -1.23 -7.73
CA ILE A 32 -2.72 -2.15 -6.66
C ILE A 32 -3.02 -1.50 -5.31
N VAL A 33 -3.94 -2.09 -4.56
CA VAL A 33 -4.41 -1.55 -3.28
C VAL A 33 -3.91 -2.35 -2.08
N ILE A 34 -3.65 -1.65 -0.97
CA ILE A 34 -3.37 -2.27 0.33
C ILE A 34 -4.70 -2.54 1.03
N THR A 35 -5.06 -3.82 1.19
CA THR A 35 -6.32 -4.23 1.85
C THR A 35 -6.20 -4.30 3.37
N LEU A 36 -5.03 -4.74 3.87
CA LEU A 36 -4.73 -4.84 5.29
C LEU A 36 -3.27 -4.51 5.55
N ALA A 37 -3.01 -3.65 6.54
CA ALA A 37 -1.68 -3.39 7.05
C ALA A 37 -1.68 -3.55 8.57
N ILE A 38 -1.05 -4.61 9.07
CA ILE A 38 -0.92 -4.88 10.51
C ILE A 38 0.51 -5.30 10.86
N ARG A 39 0.85 -5.18 12.14
CA ARG A 39 2.17 -5.55 12.67
C ARG A 39 2.04 -6.15 14.05
N THR A 40 3.08 -6.86 14.48
CA THR A 40 3.22 -7.27 15.88
C THR A 40 3.62 -6.08 16.77
N PRO A 41 3.43 -6.20 18.09
CA PRO A 41 4.05 -5.30 19.06
C PRO A 41 5.57 -5.31 18.91
N LEU A 42 6.19 -4.13 19.01
CA LEU A 42 7.65 -4.05 19.07
C LEU A 42 8.08 -4.27 20.51
N THR A 43 8.90 -5.29 20.74
CA THR A 43 9.39 -5.63 22.09
C THR A 43 10.91 -5.53 22.14
N LYS A 44 11.45 -5.32 23.35
CA LYS A 44 12.90 -5.16 23.55
C LYS A 44 13.65 -6.46 23.31
N ALA A 45 14.73 -6.43 22.52
CA ALA A 45 15.60 -7.58 22.32
C ALA A 45 16.15 -8.11 23.67
N GLY A 46 16.12 -9.44 23.86
CA GLY A 46 16.65 -10.13 25.05
C GLY A 46 15.90 -9.92 26.37
N LYS A 47 14.99 -8.95 26.46
CA LYS A 47 14.26 -8.62 27.71
C LYS A 47 12.75 -8.43 27.55
N GLY A 48 12.26 -8.29 26.32
CA GLY A 48 10.86 -8.01 26.00
C GLY A 48 9.98 -9.26 25.95
N GLY A 49 8.70 -9.05 25.64
CA GLY A 49 7.68 -10.11 25.60
C GLY A 49 7.95 -11.22 24.58
N PHE A 50 8.75 -10.96 23.53
CA PHE A 50 9.13 -11.95 22.53
C PHE A 50 10.54 -12.52 22.71
N LYS A 51 11.20 -12.29 23.87
CA LYS A 51 12.60 -12.71 24.07
C LYS A 51 12.83 -14.22 23.90
N ASP A 52 11.82 -15.04 24.18
CA ASP A 52 11.87 -16.51 24.09
C ASP A 52 11.10 -17.04 22.88
N THR A 53 10.68 -16.17 21.95
CA THR A 53 9.89 -16.54 20.77
C THR A 53 10.73 -16.40 19.51
N GLY A 54 10.91 -17.51 18.80
CA GLY A 54 11.54 -17.51 17.48
C GLY A 54 10.73 -16.75 16.44
N LEU A 55 11.38 -16.38 15.33
CA LEU A 55 10.76 -15.66 14.22
C LEU A 55 9.54 -16.42 13.68
N ASP A 56 9.68 -17.72 13.45
CA ASP A 56 8.64 -18.64 13.01
C ASP A 56 7.38 -18.55 13.89
N GLY A 57 7.55 -18.55 15.22
CA GLY A 57 6.44 -18.41 16.17
C GLY A 57 5.72 -17.05 16.05
N ILE A 58 6.48 -15.97 15.85
CA ILE A 58 5.94 -14.63 15.64
C ILE A 58 5.16 -14.57 14.32
N ILE A 59 5.73 -15.11 13.23
CA ILE A 59 5.11 -15.10 11.89
C ILE A 59 3.84 -15.93 11.85
N VAL A 60 3.80 -17.12 12.48
CA VAL A 60 2.59 -17.94 12.55
C VAL A 60 1.44 -17.19 13.24
N LYS A 61 1.74 -16.46 14.32
CA LYS A 61 0.73 -15.65 15.02
C LYS A 61 0.29 -14.45 14.18
N LEU A 62 1.22 -13.80 13.48
CA LEU A 62 0.89 -12.68 12.58
C LEU A 62 -0.01 -13.13 11.43
N LEU A 63 0.34 -14.20 10.71
CA LEU A 63 -0.45 -14.71 9.58
C LEU A 63 -1.84 -15.16 9.99
N LYS A 64 -2.01 -15.76 11.18
CA LYS A 64 -3.33 -16.08 11.74
C LYS A 64 -4.18 -14.83 11.97
N GLU A 65 -3.58 -13.76 12.50
CA GLU A 65 -4.27 -12.48 12.66
C GLU A 65 -4.54 -11.77 11.34
N VAL A 66 -3.64 -11.88 10.35
CA VAL A 66 -3.88 -11.39 8.98
C VAL A 66 -5.11 -12.05 8.41
N ASN A 67 -5.17 -13.39 8.38
CA ASN A 67 -6.30 -14.13 7.82
C ASN A 67 -7.63 -13.77 8.51
N LYS A 68 -7.60 -13.66 9.84
CA LYS A 68 -8.77 -13.29 10.63
C LYS A 68 -9.27 -11.86 10.33
N ARG A 69 -8.36 -10.90 10.14
CA ARG A 69 -8.72 -9.48 9.96
C ARG A 69 -8.98 -9.08 8.51
N SER A 70 -8.30 -9.72 7.56
CA SER A 70 -8.54 -9.48 6.13
C SER A 70 -9.87 -10.08 5.68
N ASN A 71 -10.37 -11.11 6.39
CA ASN A 71 -11.58 -11.85 6.02
C ASN A 71 -11.54 -12.34 4.55
N LEU A 72 -10.34 -12.70 4.10
CA LEU A 72 -10.07 -13.26 2.78
C LEU A 72 -10.03 -14.79 2.88
N ASP A 73 -10.51 -15.50 1.85
CA ASP A 73 -10.21 -16.91 1.68
C ASP A 73 -8.70 -17.10 1.44
N PRO A 74 -7.97 -17.86 2.29
CA PRO A 74 -6.55 -18.15 2.09
C PRO A 74 -6.22 -18.74 0.71
N ALA A 75 -7.15 -19.43 0.07
CA ALA A 75 -6.94 -20.01 -1.26
C ALA A 75 -6.77 -18.96 -2.37
N LEU A 76 -7.16 -17.70 -2.13
CA LEU A 76 -6.97 -16.58 -3.07
C LEU A 76 -5.58 -15.95 -3.00
N VAL A 77 -4.73 -16.36 -2.05
CA VAL A 77 -3.36 -15.86 -1.93
C VAL A 77 -2.48 -16.56 -2.96
N GLU A 78 -1.99 -15.79 -3.93
CA GLU A 78 -1.17 -16.30 -5.02
C GLU A 78 0.34 -16.31 -4.68
N ASP A 79 0.78 -15.42 -3.79
CA ASP A 79 2.18 -15.32 -3.36
C ASP A 79 2.34 -14.80 -1.93
N ILE A 80 3.43 -15.19 -1.27
CA ILE A 80 3.82 -14.72 0.06
C ILE A 80 5.31 -14.34 0.06
N CYS A 81 5.58 -13.04 0.12
CA CYS A 81 6.92 -12.50 0.28
C CYS A 81 7.21 -12.13 1.75
N LEU A 82 8.27 -12.70 2.33
CA LEU A 82 8.72 -12.42 3.70
C LEU A 82 10.20 -11.99 3.72
N GLY A 83 10.47 -10.76 4.15
CA GLY A 83 11.82 -10.28 4.44
C GLY A 83 12.27 -10.65 5.86
N ASN A 84 13.53 -11.06 6.02
CA ASN A 84 14.18 -11.36 7.31
C ASN A 84 15.64 -10.95 7.27
#